data_AF-A0A9C9GAP6-F1
#
_entry.id   AF-A0A9C9GAP6-F1
#
_cell.length_a   1.000
_cell.length_b   1.000
_cell.length_c   1.000
_cell.angle_alpha   90.00
_cell.angle_beta   90.00
_cell.angle_gamma   90.00
#
_symmetry.space_group_name_H-M   'P 1'
#
loop_
_entity.id
_entity.type
_entity.pdbx_description
1 polymer ?
#
loop_
_entity_poly.entity_id
_entity_poly.type
_entity_poly.pdbx_seq_one_letter_code
_entity_poly.pdbx_strand_id
1 'polypeptide(L)'
;MRLSNAPRLLLIAQANSYRIAPYLRAAKRMGLEAMIASRGEFSLISEVHDGLNVDLDNAETSLASILQEADRVPFAGILGSDDSTVELAAMAAQTLGLPHNPPQAARLSRRKDLAR
;
A
#
# COMPACT_ATOMS: atom_id res chain seq x y z
N MET A 1 11.88 -11.61 -20.55
CA MET A 1 11.65 -10.96 -19.25
C MET A 1 11.24 -12.04 -18.26
N ARG A 2 12.09 -12.42 -17.30
CA ARG A 2 11.69 -13.39 -16.27
C ARG A 2 10.83 -12.62 -15.26
N LEU A 3 9.56 -13.00 -15.13
CA LEU A 3 8.76 -12.57 -13.99
C LEU A 3 9.48 -13.08 -12.73
N SER A 4 9.87 -12.17 -11.85
CA SER A 4 10.35 -12.49 -10.51
C SER A 4 9.26 -13.35 -9.84
N ASN A 5 9.60 -14.55 -9.38
CA ASN A 5 8.67 -15.39 -8.61
C ASN A 5 8.54 -14.91 -7.15
N ALA A 6 8.95 -13.67 -6.88
CA ALA A 6 8.93 -13.05 -5.57
C ALA A 6 7.50 -12.57 -5.26
N PRO A 7 6.95 -12.84 -4.07
CA PRO A 7 5.65 -12.30 -3.69
C PRO A 7 5.67 -10.77 -3.72
N ARG A 8 4.64 -10.16 -4.31
CA ARG A 8 4.51 -8.70 -4.40
C ARG A 8 3.82 -8.11 -3.17
N LEU A 9 4.37 -7.03 -2.64
CA LEU A 9 3.81 -6.23 -1.55
C LEU A 9 3.43 -4.85 -2.07
N LEU A 10 2.20 -4.40 -1.82
CA LEU A 10 1.83 -3.01 -2.02
C LEU A 10 2.04 -2.21 -0.73
N LEU A 11 2.89 -1.18 -0.77
CA LEU A 11 3.09 -0.22 0.31
C LEU A 11 2.36 1.09 -0.01
N ILE A 12 1.32 1.39 0.75
CA ILE A 12 0.60 2.67 0.66
C ILE A 12 1.25 3.68 1.60
N ALA A 13 1.73 4.79 1.04
CA ALA A 13 2.47 5.80 1.77
C ALA A 13 2.12 7.22 1.29
N GLN A 14 2.32 8.20 2.18
CA GLN A 14 2.40 9.58 1.72
C GLN A 14 3.66 9.76 0.88
N ALA A 15 3.51 10.49 -0.23
CA ALA A 15 4.55 10.99 -1.13
C ALA A 15 5.95 11.05 -0.49
N ASN A 16 6.15 11.89 0.53
CA ASN A 16 7.47 12.14 1.12
C ASN A 16 7.72 11.45 2.47
N SER A 17 7.07 10.32 2.72
CA SER A 17 7.19 9.65 4.02
C SER A 17 8.58 9.06 4.21
N TYR A 18 9.27 9.47 5.29
CA TYR A 18 10.55 8.89 5.72
C TYR A 18 10.46 7.38 6.00
N ARG A 19 9.22 6.84 6.12
CA ARG A 19 8.94 5.43 6.38
C ARG A 19 9.10 4.56 5.14
N ILE A 20 9.02 5.13 3.93
CA ILE A 20 9.14 4.37 2.67
C ILE A 20 10.47 3.60 2.62
N ALA A 21 11.60 4.29 2.79
CA ALA A 21 12.91 3.67 2.65
C ALA A 21 13.17 2.50 3.63
N PRO A 22 12.84 2.60 4.94
CA PRO A 22 12.86 1.46 5.85
C PRO A 22 12.02 0.26 5.39
N TYR A 23 10.79 0.47 4.92
CA TYR A 23 9.91 -0.61 4.47
C TYR A 23 10.46 -1.32 3.22
N LEU A 24 10.98 -0.58 2.25
CA LEU A 24 11.57 -1.18 1.05
C LEU A 24 12.82 -1.99 1.37
N ARG A 25 13.67 -1.51 2.30
CA ARG A 25 14.81 -2.30 2.79
C ARG A 25 14.35 -3.58 3.48
N ALA A 26 13.28 -3.54 4.26
CA ALA A 26 12.72 -4.73 4.89
C ALA A 26 12.16 -5.72 3.85
N ALA A 27 11.37 -5.24 2.89
CA ALA A 27 10.83 -6.04 1.80
C ALA A 27 11.94 -6.73 0.99
N LYS A 28 12.99 -5.99 0.61
CA LYS A 28 14.17 -6.54 -0.08
C LYS A 28 14.87 -7.63 0.73
N ARG A 29 15.04 -7.44 2.05
CA ARG A 29 15.61 -8.46 2.96
C ARG A 29 14.74 -9.70 3.09
N MET A 30 13.43 -9.57 2.90
CA MET A 30 12.47 -10.67 2.91
C MET A 30 12.28 -11.33 1.54
N GLY A 31 12.97 -10.86 0.49
CA GLY A 31 12.80 -11.35 -0.87
C GLY A 31 11.44 -10.99 -1.48
N LEU A 32 10.82 -9.91 -1.02
CA LEU A 32 9.56 -9.38 -1.54
C LEU A 32 9.83 -8.31 -2.60
N GLU A 33 8.99 -8.27 -3.61
CA GLU A 33 8.94 -7.19 -4.59
C GLU A 33 7.95 -6.13 -4.08
N ALA A 34 8.44 -4.94 -3.74
CA ALA A 34 7.60 -3.88 -3.18
C ALA A 34 7.24 -2.82 -4.23
N MET A 35 5.94 -2.59 -4.40
CA MET A 35 5.38 -1.47 -5.15
C MET A 35 4.89 -0.40 -4.19
N ILE A 36 5.09 0.87 -4.53
CA ILE A 36 4.67 2.00 -3.70
C ILE A 36 3.40 2.60 -4.31
N ALA A 37 2.36 2.78 -3.49
CA ALA A 37 1.21 3.61 -3.82
C ALA A 37 1.29 4.93 -3.05
N SER A 38 1.34 6.07 -3.75
CA SER A 38 1.37 7.40 -3.12
C SER A 38 0.77 8.49 -4.00
N ARG A 39 0.50 9.69 -3.43
CA ARG A 39 0.02 10.85 -4.19
C ARG A 39 1.16 11.45 -5.02
N GLY A 40 0.93 11.61 -6.33
CA GLY A 40 1.90 12.16 -7.28
C GLY A 40 2.78 11.07 -7.90
N GLU A 41 3.41 11.36 -9.03
CA GLU A 41 4.37 10.46 -9.66
C GLU A 41 5.64 10.37 -8.81
N PHE A 42 5.63 9.53 -7.78
CA PHE A 42 6.87 9.14 -7.11
C PHE A 42 7.64 8.18 -8.03
N SER A 43 8.36 8.78 -8.99
CA SER A 43 9.54 8.24 -9.66
C SER A 43 10.74 8.10 -8.68
N LEU A 44 10.48 8.16 -7.37
CA LEU A 44 11.42 8.70 -6.39
C LEU A 44 12.40 7.67 -5.81
N ILE A 45 12.51 6.52 -6.46
CA ILE A 45 13.63 5.60 -6.27
C ILE A 45 13.83 4.92 -7.62
N SER A 46 14.98 5.10 -8.25
CA SER A 46 15.32 4.48 -9.53
C SER A 46 15.24 2.94 -9.52
N GLU A 47 15.12 2.31 -8.35
CA GLU A 47 14.91 0.88 -8.17
C GLU A 47 13.43 0.43 -8.31
N VAL A 48 12.45 1.34 -8.26
CA VAL A 48 11.00 1.02 -8.37
C VAL A 48 10.47 1.65 -9.65
N HIS A 49 10.47 0.89 -10.75
CA HIS A 49 10.11 1.38 -12.08
C HIS A 49 8.60 1.64 -12.27
N ASP A 50 7.74 1.17 -11.36
CA ASP A 50 6.28 1.32 -11.42
C ASP A 50 5.72 1.65 -10.02
N GLY A 51 5.43 2.93 -9.77
CA GLY A 51 4.67 3.37 -8.61
C GLY A 51 3.20 3.57 -8.98
N LEU A 52 2.28 3.28 -8.05
CA LEU A 52 0.85 3.51 -8.23
C LEU A 52 0.46 4.89 -7.69
N ASN A 53 -0.21 5.71 -8.50
CA ASN A 53 -0.75 6.98 -8.02
C ASN A 53 -2.05 6.71 -7.24
N VAL A 54 -2.12 7.19 -6.01
CA VAL A 54 -3.34 7.14 -5.18
C VAL A 54 -3.61 8.48 -4.54
N ASP A 55 -4.89 8.80 -4.42
CA ASP A 55 -5.39 9.92 -3.63
C ASP A 55 -6.00 9.40 -2.32
N LEU A 56 -5.31 9.65 -1.20
CA LEU A 56 -5.77 9.23 0.13
C LEU A 56 -7.04 9.96 0.58
N ASP A 57 -7.36 11.11 -0.01
CA ASP A 57 -8.60 11.85 0.26
C ASP A 57 -9.79 11.28 -0.55
N ASN A 58 -9.51 10.47 -1.57
CA ASN A 58 -10.50 9.77 -2.40
C ASN A 58 -10.19 8.26 -2.43
N ALA A 59 -10.50 7.61 -1.31
CA ALA A 59 -10.21 6.20 -1.10
C ALA A 59 -10.91 5.27 -2.12
N GLU A 60 -12.10 5.63 -2.61
CA GLU A 60 -12.83 4.83 -3.60
C GLU A 60 -12.13 4.79 -4.96
N THR A 61 -11.72 5.96 -5.47
CA THR A 61 -11.00 6.03 -6.75
C THR A 61 -9.65 5.33 -6.64
N SER A 62 -8.94 5.54 -5.53
CA SER A 62 -7.67 4.87 -5.25
C SER A 62 -7.81 3.37 -5.13
N LEU A 63 -8.88 2.87 -4.51
CA LEU A 63 -9.18 1.46 -4.41
C LEU A 63 -9.35 0.85 -5.81
N ALA A 64 -10.11 1.49 -6.70
CA ALA A 64 -10.29 1.01 -8.06
C ALA A 64 -8.94 0.87 -8.81
N SER A 65 -8.04 1.85 -8.67
CA SER A 65 -6.69 1.77 -9.25
C SER A 65 -5.86 0.63 -8.67
N ILE A 66 -5.96 0.39 -7.36
CA ILE A 66 -5.26 -0.73 -6.70
C ILE A 66 -5.77 -2.08 -7.23
N LEU A 67 -7.09 -2.23 -7.37
CA LEU A 67 -7.70 -3.46 -7.88
C LEU A 67 -7.30 -3.72 -9.33
N GLN A 68 -7.30 -2.67 -10.16
CA GLN A 68 -6.84 -2.79 -11.55
C GLN A 68 -5.37 -3.25 -11.64
N GLU A 69 -4.49 -2.76 -10.76
CA GLU A 69 -3.10 -3.21 -10.73
C GLU A 69 -2.97 -4.64 -10.19
N ALA A 70 -3.79 -5.02 -9.20
CA ALA A 70 -3.84 -6.38 -8.68
C ALA A 70 -4.33 -7.41 -9.71
N ASP A 71 -5.24 -7.03 -10.61
CA ASP A 71 -5.72 -7.87 -11.72
C ASP A 71 -4.62 -8.16 -12.75
N ARG A 72 -3.67 -7.23 -12.92
CA ARG A 72 -2.53 -7.42 -13.84
C ARG A 72 -1.53 -8.39 -13.26
N VAL A 73 -1.13 -8.16 -12.00
CA VAL A 73 -0.25 -9.05 -11.24
C VAL A 73 -0.67 -9.04 -9.77
N PRO A 74 -1.10 -10.18 -9.19
CA PRO A 74 -1.62 -10.22 -7.82
C PRO A 74 -0.63 -9.75 -6.76
N PHE A 75 -1.14 -9.08 -5.72
CA PHE A 75 -0.40 -8.79 -4.50
C PHE A 75 -0.54 -9.95 -3.50
N ALA A 76 0.54 -10.27 -2.81
CA ALA A 76 0.54 -11.19 -1.67
C ALA A 76 0.20 -10.47 -0.35
N GLY A 77 0.30 -9.15 -0.31
CA GLY A 77 -0.03 -8.33 0.85
C GLY A 77 -0.14 -6.86 0.53
N ILE A 78 -0.86 -6.13 1.39
CA ILE A 78 -1.01 -4.67 1.30
C ILE A 78 -0.73 -4.09 2.69
N LEU A 79 0.07 -3.01 2.73
CA LEU A 79 0.50 -2.38 3.96
C LEU A 79 0.36 -0.86 3.89
N GLY A 80 -0.31 -0.27 4.88
CA GLY A 80 -0.26 1.17 5.11
C GLY A 80 0.96 1.54 5.96
N SER A 81 1.71 2.57 5.56
CA SER A 81 2.92 3.01 6.28
C SER A 81 2.63 3.84 7.55
N ASP A 82 1.43 4.43 7.65
CA ASP A 82 0.97 5.26 8.77
C ASP A 82 -0.57 5.37 8.86
N ASP A 83 -1.09 6.00 9.90
CA ASP A 83 -2.53 6.12 10.22
C ASP A 83 -3.38 6.78 9.11
N SER A 84 -2.76 7.59 8.23
CA SER A 84 -3.46 8.20 7.08
C SER A 84 -3.67 7.20 5.94
N THR A 85 -2.96 6.07 5.95
CA THR A 85 -2.94 5.07 4.86
C THR A 85 -3.60 3.74 5.22
N VAL A 86 -3.74 3.42 6.51
CA VAL A 86 -4.26 2.13 6.98
C VAL A 86 -5.68 1.82 6.52
N GLU A 87 -6.51 2.84 6.34
CA GLU A 87 -7.89 2.68 5.89
C GLU A 87 -7.95 2.14 4.45
N LEU A 88 -7.24 2.79 3.52
CA LEU A 88 -7.15 2.36 2.13
C LEU A 88 -6.50 0.97 2.00
N ALA A 89 -5.46 0.72 2.79
CA ALA A 89 -4.79 -0.59 2.82
C ALA A 89 -5.73 -1.71 3.27
N ALA A 90 -6.50 -1.48 4.34
CA ALA A 90 -7.46 -2.45 4.85
C ALA A 90 -8.62 -2.68 3.87
N MET A 91 -9.13 -1.63 3.23
CA MET A 91 -10.16 -1.74 2.19
C MET A 91 -9.68 -2.60 1.03
N ALA A 92 -8.49 -2.31 0.48
CA ALA A 92 -7.94 -3.08 -0.63
C ALA A 92 -7.67 -4.54 -0.25
N ALA A 93 -7.09 -4.78 0.93
CA ALA A 93 -6.83 -6.14 1.40
C ALA A 93 -8.12 -6.92 1.64
N GLN A 94 -9.17 -6.27 2.16
CA GLN A 94 -10.49 -6.88 2.30
C GLN A 94 -11.09 -7.27 0.95
N THR A 95 -11.09 -6.37 -0.03
CA THR A 95 -11.65 -6.62 -1.36
C THR A 95 -10.90 -7.73 -2.11
N LEU A 96 -9.58 -7.82 -1.91
CA LEU A 96 -8.74 -8.86 -2.52
C LEU A 96 -8.72 -10.18 -1.73
N GLY A 97 -9.42 -10.28 -0.61
CA GLY A 97 -9.44 -11.48 0.24
C GLY A 97 -8.10 -11.78 0.94
N LEU A 98 -7.24 -10.78 1.10
CA LEU A 98 -5.95 -10.89 1.77
C LEU A 98 -6.12 -10.81 3.30
N PRO A 99 -5.19 -11.38 4.10
CA PRO A 99 -5.18 -11.16 5.54
C PRO A 99 -5.10 -9.67 5.87
N HIS A 100 -6.02 -9.19 6.71
CA HIS A 100 -6.12 -7.77 7.06
C HIS A 100 -6.69 -7.56 8.45
N ASN A 101 -6.37 -6.41 9.05
CA ASN A 101 -7.09 -5.92 10.22
C ASN A 101 -8.43 -5.32 9.74
N PRO A 102 -9.53 -5.46 10.50
CA PRO A 102 -10.83 -4.91 10.10
C PRO A 102 -10.70 -3.40 9.78
N PRO A 103 -11.20 -2.91 8.63
CA PRO A 103 -11.04 -1.50 8.24
C PRO A 103 -11.62 -0.51 9.27
N GLN A 104 -12.63 -0.93 10.02
CA GLN A 104 -13.24 -0.14 11.09
C GLN A 104 -12.28 0.07 12.28
N ALA A 105 -11.43 -0.91 12.60
CA ALA A 105 -10.40 -0.76 13.63
C ALA A 105 -9.30 0.23 13.19
N ALA A 106 -8.96 0.24 11.90
CA ALA A 106 -8.03 1.20 11.32
C ALA A 106 -8.57 2.64 11.40
N ARG A 107 -9.86 2.86 11.11
CA ARG A 107 -10.52 4.18 11.27
C ARG A 107 -10.54 4.66 12.72
N LEU A 108 -10.77 3.78 13.69
CA LEU A 108 -10.82 4.14 15.11
C LEU A 108 -9.45 4.60 15.66
N SER A 109 -8.34 4.07 15.14
CA SER A 109 -6.99 4.53 15.51
C SER A 109 -6.67 5.97 15.06
N ARG A 110 -7.38 6.48 14.03
CA ARG A 110 -7.18 7.83 13.48
C ARG A 110 -7.90 8.92 14.28
N ARG A 111 -8.93 8.57 15.07
CA ARG A 111 -9.73 9.51 15.87
C ARG A 111 -9.43 9.37 17.36
N LYS A 112 -8.54 10.23 17.88
CA LYS A 112 -8.26 10.36 19.32
C LYS A 112 -9.50 10.76 20.15
N ASP A 113 -10.59 11.12 19.48
CA ASP A 113 -11.88 11.57 19.99
C ASP A 113 -12.90 10.44 20.26
N LEU A 114 -12.63 9.18 19.83
CA LEU A 114 -13.53 8.03 20.09
C LEU A 114 -12.87 6.88 20.88
N ALA A 115 -11.65 7.07 21.39
CA ALA A 115 -10.95 6.08 22.21
C ALA A 115 -11.39 6.10 23.69
N ARG A 116 -12.67 6.35 23.99
CA ARG A 116 -13.22 6.29 25.35
C ARG A 116 -14.29 5.23 25.47
#